data_AF-A0A9D9R4H1-F1
#
_entry.id   AF-A0A9D9R4H1-F1
#
_cell.length_a   1.000
_cell.length_b   1.000
_cell.length_c   1.000
_cell.angle_alpha   90.00
_cell.angle_beta   90.00
_cell.angle_gamma   90.00
#
_symmetry.space_group_name_H-M   'P 1'
#
loop_
_entity.id
_entity.type
_entity.pdbx_description
1 polymer ?
#
loop_
_entity_poly.entity_id
_entity_poly.type
_entity_poly.pdbx_seq_one_letter_code
_entity_poly.pdbx_strand_id
1 'polypeptide(L)'
;MKKFLFVAASIALFSFAADKFITMRIPEPTVNYHWNNLNNIKVIADQSNLPHAQVKFIIASIDSLQKDMAKNARLDSTVAGPAPVASQKKK
;
A
#
# COMPACT_ATOMS: atom_id res chain seq x y z
N MET A 1 1.73 -6.44 47.09
CA MET A 1 1.05 -5.33 46.40
C MET A 1 1.94 -4.59 45.40
N LYS A 2 3.13 -4.09 45.78
CA LYS A 2 4.05 -3.38 44.86
C LYS A 2 4.50 -4.17 43.62
N LYS A 3 4.71 -5.49 43.75
CA LYS A 3 5.11 -6.37 42.62
C LYS A 3 4.02 -6.53 41.56
N PHE A 4 2.75 -6.55 41.98
CA PHE A 4 1.61 -6.63 41.06
C PHE A 4 1.40 -5.33 40.28
N LEU A 5 1.60 -4.17 40.93
CA LEU A 5 1.59 -2.87 40.26
C LEU A 5 2.71 -2.76 39.21
N PHE A 6 3.89 -3.31 39.51
CA PHE A 6 4.99 -3.34 38.54
C PHE A 6 4.68 -4.20 37.32
N VAL A 7 4.12 -5.39 37.53
CA VAL A 7 3.73 -6.30 36.42
C VAL A 7 2.62 -5.67 35.58
N ALA A 8 1.60 -5.08 36.21
CA ALA A 8 0.53 -4.38 35.51
C ALA A 8 1.04 -3.17 34.72
N ALA A 9 1.98 -2.39 35.28
CA ALA A 9 2.62 -1.28 34.59
C ALA A 9 3.45 -1.73 33.39
N SER A 10 4.19 -2.85 33.50
CA SER A 10 4.94 -3.39 32.36
C SER A 10 4.02 -3.87 31.23
N ILE A 11 2.89 -4.50 31.54
CA ILE A 11 1.91 -4.93 30.53
C ILE A 11 1.27 -3.71 29.85
N ALA A 12 0.97 -2.65 30.61
CA ALA A 12 0.44 -1.41 30.06
C ALA A 12 1.43 -0.71 29.11
N LEU A 13 2.74 -0.74 29.40
CA LEU A 13 3.77 -0.13 28.55
C LEU A 13 4.00 -0.88 27.22
N PHE A 14 3.73 -2.18 27.15
CA PHE A 14 3.80 -2.96 25.91
C PHE A 14 2.47 -3.03 25.15
N SER A 15 1.41 -2.36 25.66
CA SER A 15 0.09 -2.36 25.03
C SER A 15 -0.05 -1.34 23.89
N PHE A 16 1.00 -0.60 23.55
CA PHE A 16 1.00 0.26 22.37
C PHE A 16 1.05 -0.60 21.09
N ALA A 17 -0.15 -0.89 20.61
CA ALA A 17 -0.55 -1.23 19.25
C ALA A 17 0.60 -1.53 18.27
N ALA A 18 0.91 -2.81 18.11
CA ALA A 18 1.52 -3.27 16.88
C ALA A 18 0.47 -3.14 15.77
N ASP A 19 0.44 -1.98 15.10
CA ASP A 19 -0.29 -1.84 13.85
C ASP A 19 0.21 -2.94 12.91
N LYS A 20 -0.67 -3.89 12.59
CA LYS A 20 -0.33 -5.04 11.78
C LYS A 20 -0.23 -4.59 10.33
N PHE A 21 0.91 -4.05 9.95
CA PHE A 21 1.20 -3.69 8.56
C PHE A 21 1.31 -4.98 7.73
N ILE A 22 0.29 -5.26 6.92
CA ILE A 22 0.38 -6.27 5.87
C ILE A 22 1.06 -5.60 4.68
N THR A 23 2.38 -5.65 4.63
CA THR A 23 3.16 -5.19 3.48
C THR A 23 3.08 -6.25 2.37
N MET A 24 2.13 -6.09 1.44
CA MET A 24 2.10 -6.89 0.22
C MET A 24 3.00 -6.22 -0.82
N ARG A 25 4.13 -6.84 -1.17
CA ARG A 25 4.95 -6.36 -2.29
C ARG A 25 4.23 -6.69 -3.60
N ILE A 26 3.79 -5.66 -4.31
CA ILE A 26 3.09 -5.84 -5.59
C ILE A 26 4.13 -5.77 -6.71
N PRO A 27 4.19 -6.76 -7.62
CA PRO A 27 5.06 -6.68 -8.79
C PRO A 27 4.74 -5.45 -9.65
N GLU A 28 5.77 -4.76 -10.13
CA GLU A 28 5.66 -3.64 -11.07
C GLU A 28 4.73 -3.90 -12.29
N PRO A 29 4.76 -5.07 -12.97
CA PRO A 29 3.83 -5.30 -14.08
C PRO A 29 2.35 -5.28 -13.66
N THR A 30 2.05 -5.68 -12.43
CA THR A 30 0.69 -5.63 -11.87
C THR A 30 0.26 -4.18 -11.62
N VAL A 31 1.15 -3.35 -11.07
CA VAL A 31 0.92 -1.90 -10.90
C VAL A 31 0.65 -1.23 -12.25
N ASN A 32 1.48 -1.51 -13.25
CA ASN A 32 1.32 -0.93 -14.58
C ASN A 32 0.01 -1.37 -15.27
N TYR A 33 -0.40 -2.63 -15.09
CA TYR A 33 -1.68 -3.12 -15.59
C TYR A 33 -2.87 -2.35 -14.98
N HIS A 34 -2.89 -2.19 -13.66
CA HIS A 34 -3.96 -1.44 -12.99
C HIS A 34 -3.94 0.04 -13.35
N TRP A 35 -2.76 0.65 -13.50
CA TRP A 35 -2.60 2.04 -13.93
C TRP A 35 -3.24 2.29 -15.30
N ASN A 36 -2.93 1.44 -16.28
CA ASN A 36 -3.45 1.55 -17.63
C ASN A 36 -4.97 1.33 -17.69
N ASN A 37 -5.48 0.36 -16.92
CA ASN A 37 -6.93 0.14 -16.83
C ASN A 37 -7.66 1.35 -16.22
N LEU A 38 -7.10 1.97 -15.18
CA LEU A 38 -7.66 3.18 -14.58
C LEU A 38 -7.71 4.35 -15.58
N ASN A 39 -6.66 4.53 -16.38
CA ASN A 39 -6.64 5.52 -17.47
C ASN A 39 -7.73 5.23 -18.52
N ASN A 40 -7.89 3.98 -18.91
CA ASN A 40 -8.93 3.59 -19.88
C ASN A 40 -10.34 3.87 -19.33
N ILE A 41 -10.60 3.55 -18.06
CA ILE A 41 -11.89 3.83 -17.41
C ILE A 41 -12.15 5.33 -17.33
N LYS A 42 -11.13 6.15 -17.06
CA LYS A 42 -11.24 7.62 -17.04
C LYS A 42 -11.71 8.17 -18.39
N VAL A 43 -11.14 7.68 -19.49
CA VAL A 43 -11.54 8.07 -20.85
C VAL A 43 -12.98 7.64 -21.15
N ILE A 44 -13.35 6.40 -20.79
CA ILE A 44 -14.72 5.89 -20.99
C ILE A 44 -15.72 6.69 -20.16
N ALA A 45 -15.39 7.02 -18.91
CA ALA A 45 -16.25 7.80 -18.03
C ALA A 45 -16.49 9.22 -18.59
N ASP A 46 -15.46 9.86 -19.13
CA ASP A 46 -15.57 11.18 -19.77
C ASP A 46 -16.43 11.16 -21.05
N GLN A 47 -16.35 10.07 -21.82
CA GLN A 47 -17.15 9.87 -23.03
C GLN A 47 -18.55 9.28 -22.77
N SER A 48 -18.85 8.90 -21.54
CA SER A 48 -20.11 8.26 -21.19
C SER A 48 -21.28 9.24 -21.17
N ASN A 49 -22.49 8.76 -21.45
CA ASN A 49 -23.72 9.55 -21.29
C ASN A 49 -24.19 9.61 -19.83
N LEU A 50 -23.27 9.59 -18.87
CA LEU A 50 -23.58 9.68 -17.44
C LEU A 50 -23.78 11.16 -17.03
N PRO A 51 -24.55 11.42 -15.96
CA PRO A 51 -24.64 12.76 -15.39
C PRO A 51 -23.24 13.32 -15.05
N HIS A 52 -22.98 14.58 -15.38
CA HIS A 52 -21.67 15.21 -15.19
C HIS A 52 -21.13 15.11 -13.75
N ALA A 53 -22.01 15.16 -12.75
CA ALA A 53 -21.64 14.96 -11.35
C ALA A 53 -21.10 13.55 -11.06
N GLN A 54 -21.67 12.52 -11.69
CA GLN A 54 -21.22 11.13 -11.55
C GLN A 54 -19.88 10.93 -12.25
N VAL A 55 -19.70 11.50 -13.44
CA VAL A 55 -18.42 11.48 -14.17
C VAL A 55 -17.32 12.13 -13.33
N LYS A 56 -17.57 13.31 -12.74
CA LYS A 56 -16.61 13.97 -11.84
C LYS A 56 -16.23 13.11 -10.64
N PHE A 57 -17.22 12.47 -10.01
CA PHE A 57 -16.98 11.58 -8.88
C PHE A 57 -16.12 10.37 -9.27
N ILE A 58 -16.40 9.74 -10.42
CA ILE A 58 -15.63 8.61 -10.94
C ILE A 58 -14.19 9.03 -11.24
N ILE A 59 -14.01 10.14 -11.96
CA ILE A 59 -12.68 10.66 -12.31
C ILE A 59 -11.87 11.00 -11.05
N ALA A 60 -12.48 11.69 -10.07
CA ALA A 60 -11.81 12.02 -8.82
C ALA A 60 -11.42 10.77 -8.02
N SER A 61 -12.26 9.73 -8.04
CA SER A 61 -11.97 8.45 -7.38
C SER A 61 -10.80 7.74 -8.07
N ILE A 62 -10.77 7.73 -9.41
CA ILE A 62 -9.67 7.17 -10.19
C ILE A 62 -8.36 7.91 -9.91
N ASP A 63 -8.38 9.25 -9.90
CA ASP A 63 -7.20 10.07 -9.63
C ASP A 63 -6.66 9.82 -8.21
N SER A 64 -7.55 9.62 -7.23
CA SER A 64 -7.16 9.23 -5.86
C SER A 64 -6.50 7.86 -5.82
N LEU A 65 -7.05 6.86 -6.52
CA LEU A 65 -6.48 5.51 -6.59
C LEU A 65 -5.11 5.50 -7.28
N GLN A 66 -4.97 6.26 -8.37
CA GLN A 66 -3.69 6.43 -9.05
C GLN A 66 -2.65 7.08 -8.13
N LYS A 67 -3.03 8.11 -7.38
CA LYS A 67 -2.14 8.77 -6.41
C LYS A 67 -1.67 7.81 -5.31
N ASP A 68 -2.57 7.00 -4.76
CA ASP A 68 -2.21 6.01 -3.73
C ASP A 68 -1.28 4.93 -4.27
N MET A 69 -1.60 4.39 -5.45
CA MET A 69 -0.77 3.40 -6.13
C MET A 69 0.63 3.94 -6.46
N ALA A 70 0.76 5.19 -6.93
CA ALA A 70 2.05 5.83 -7.17
C ALA A 70 2.86 6.03 -5.89
N LYS A 71 2.19 6.33 -4.77
CA LYS A 71 2.83 6.43 -3.46
C LYS A 71 3.37 5.06 -3.03
N ASN A 72 2.56 4.01 -3.11
CA ASN A 72 2.93 2.66 -2.67
C ASN A 72 4.01 2.03 -3.57
N ALA A 73 3.94 2.23 -4.88
CA ALA A 73 4.97 1.76 -5.81
C ALA A 73 6.36 2.39 -5.54
N ARG A 74 6.41 3.70 -5.23
CA ARG A 74 7.67 4.38 -4.87
C ARG A 74 8.26 3.86 -3.56
N LEU A 75 7.40 3.49 -2.60
CA LEU A 75 7.85 2.91 -1.33
C LEU A 75 8.51 1.55 -1.56
N ASP A 76 7.95 0.69 -2.43
CA ASP A 76 8.55 -0.61 -2.75
C ASP A 76 9.88 -0.50 -3.51
N SER A 77 10.05 0.48 -4.42
CA SER A 77 11.31 0.66 -5.16
C SER A 77 12.49 1.14 -4.29
N THR A 78 12.23 1.75 -3.13
CA THR A 78 13.28 2.30 -2.25
C THR A 78 13.79 1.33 -1.18
N VAL A 79 13.18 0.13 -1.06
CA VAL A 79 13.52 -0.89 -0.05
C VAL A 79 14.38 -2.03 -0.60
N ALA A 80 15.02 -1.85 -1.77
CA ALA A 80 16.09 -2.74 -2.22
C ALA A 80 17.40 -2.48 -1.42
N GLY A 81 17.38 -2.77 -0.12
CA GLY A 81 18.60 -2.94 0.66
C GLY A 81 19.40 -4.15 0.14
N PRO A 82 20.74 -4.12 0.18
CA PRO A 82 21.57 -5.17 -0.39
C PRO A 82 21.28 -6.50 0.31
N ALA A 83 20.73 -7.47 -0.43
CA ALA A 83 20.62 -8.83 0.04
C ALA A 83 22.03 -9.39 0.28
N PRO A 84 22.32 -9.95 1.47
CA PRO A 84 23.60 -10.61 1.71
C PRO A 84 23.72 -11.83 0.80
N VAL A 85 24.81 -11.88 0.05
CA VAL A 85 25.17 -12.96 -0.88
C VAL A 85 25.22 -14.27 -0.10
N ALA A 86 24.24 -15.15 -0.31
CA ALA A 86 24.24 -16.48 0.26
C ALA A 86 25.40 -17.29 -0.36
N SER A 87 26.39 -17.64 0.46
CA SER A 87 27.54 -18.44 0.06
C SER A 87 27.09 -19.80 -0.47
N GLN A 88 27.43 -20.08 -1.74
CA GLN A 88 27.22 -21.38 -2.38
C GLN A 88 27.98 -22.46 -1.62
N LYS A 89 27.25 -23.39 -0.98
CA LYS A 89 27.84 -24.59 -0.39
C LYS A 89 27.99 -25.65 -1.46
N LYS A 90 29.21 -25.77 -1.99
CA LYS A 90 29.65 -26.82 -2.92
C LYS A 90 29.62 -28.18 -2.18
N LYS A 91 28.95 -29.18 -2.77
CA LYS A 91 29.17 -30.61 -2.47
C LYS A 91 29.61 -31.28 -3.76
#